data_AF-A0A0R1E8D0-F1
#
_entry.id   AF-A0A0R1E8D0-F1
#
_cell.length_a   1.000
_cell.length_b   1.000
_cell.length_c   1.000
_cell.angle_alpha   90.00
_cell.angle_beta   90.00
_cell.angle_gamma   90.00
#
_symmetry.space_group_name_H-M   'P 1'
#
loop_
_entity.id
_entity.type
_entity.pdbx_description
1 polymer ?
#
loop_
_entity_poly.entity_id
_entity_poly.type
_entity_poly.pdbx_seq_one_letter_code
_entity_poly.pdbx_strand_id
1 'polypeptide(L)'
;GLNGVVIVDSKPISVNKEQSICGGLQSSSYAVGSFNYRKILAFADLSSGILKINALYLDNCAPAAELEQSLPFPKHFGTPSLNNFDCKQKRNGEGKNCLFLFSTTSESIVAVQQGRVRWSREEALANVIDSQFVDLPLADTEGTLENEMKGKAGECA
;
A
#
# COMPACT_ATOMS: atom_id res chain seq x y z
N GLY A 1 -3.46 30.78 8.75
CA GLY A 1 -3.16 29.42 8.25
C GLY A 1 -4.37 28.54 8.45
N LEU A 2 -4.48 27.47 7.67
CA LEU A 2 -5.50 26.42 7.88
C LEU A 2 -5.22 25.72 9.22
N ASN A 3 -6.02 26.02 10.25
CA ASN A 3 -5.79 25.50 11.61
C ASN A 3 -6.33 24.08 11.83
N GLY A 4 -7.06 23.53 10.86
CA GLY A 4 -7.59 22.17 10.92
C GLY A 4 -8.10 21.74 9.55
N VAL A 5 -7.70 20.55 9.14
CA VAL A 5 -8.17 19.87 7.93
C VAL A 5 -8.69 18.51 8.36
N VAL A 6 -9.90 18.17 7.93
CA VAL A 6 -10.52 16.85 8.12
C VAL A 6 -10.79 16.27 6.75
N ILE A 7 -10.59 14.96 6.59
CA ILE A 7 -10.97 14.26 5.38
C ILE A 7 -12.38 13.71 5.59
N VAL A 8 -13.34 14.18 4.77
CA VAL A 8 -14.73 13.69 4.75
C VAL A 8 -15.02 13.20 3.34
N ASP A 9 -15.48 11.96 3.18
CA ASP A 9 -15.78 11.33 1.89
C ASP A 9 -14.64 11.47 0.87
N SER A 10 -13.40 11.18 1.31
CA SER A 10 -12.18 11.32 0.50
C SER A 10 -11.96 12.73 -0.05
N LYS A 11 -12.47 13.77 0.63
CA LYS A 11 -12.21 15.17 0.30
C LYS A 11 -11.63 15.90 1.50
N PRO A 12 -10.51 16.64 1.32
CA PRO A 12 -9.99 17.48 2.38
C PRO A 12 -10.91 18.70 2.55
N ILE A 13 -11.47 18.87 3.75
CA ILE A 13 -12.32 20.00 4.15
C ILE A 13 -11.63 20.78 5.27
N SER A 14 -11.62 22.12 5.17
CA SER A 14 -11.12 22.97 6.24
C SER A 14 -12.17 23.14 7.34
N VAL A 15 -11.75 22.98 8.60
CA VAL A 15 -12.65 23.09 9.76
C VAL A 15 -12.98 24.53 10.12
N ASN A 16 -12.06 25.46 9.84
CA ASN A 16 -12.14 26.84 10.37
C ASN A 16 -12.52 27.89 9.33
N LYS A 17 -12.54 27.57 8.03
CA LYS A 17 -12.92 28.49 6.96
C LYS A 17 -13.57 27.72 5.81
N GLU A 18 -14.53 28.32 5.11
CA GLU A 18 -14.99 27.90 3.77
C GLU A 18 -13.89 28.16 2.71
N GLN A 19 -12.67 27.70 2.97
CA GLN A 19 -11.53 27.89 2.10
C GLN A 19 -11.22 26.54 1.44
N SER A 20 -11.31 26.48 0.12
CA SER A 20 -10.92 25.30 -0.65
C SER A 20 -9.46 24.97 -0.36
N ILE A 21 -9.19 23.74 0.09
CA ILE A 21 -7.84 23.28 0.36
C ILE A 21 -7.15 23.04 -0.98
N CYS A 22 -6.18 23.89 -1.31
CA CYS A 22 -5.36 23.82 -2.53
C CYS A 22 -6.21 23.53 -3.78
N GLY A 23 -6.89 24.56 -4.30
CA GLY A 23 -7.83 24.44 -5.42
C GLY A 23 -7.18 23.73 -6.62
N GLY A 24 -7.72 22.58 -7.00
CA GLY A 24 -7.21 21.74 -8.08
C GLY A 24 -6.70 20.36 -7.66
N LEU A 25 -6.71 20.03 -6.36
CA LEU A 25 -6.33 18.70 -5.90
C LEU A 25 -7.36 17.65 -6.31
N GLN A 26 -6.95 16.74 -7.21
CA GLN A 26 -7.71 15.56 -7.59
C GLN A 26 -6.84 14.33 -7.40
N SER A 27 -7.20 13.52 -6.42
CA SER A 27 -6.57 12.26 -6.06
C SER A 27 -7.63 11.33 -5.50
N SER A 28 -7.37 10.03 -5.61
CA SER A 28 -8.21 8.95 -5.13
C SER A 28 -8.20 8.80 -3.61
N SER A 29 -7.13 9.24 -2.93
CA SER A 29 -7.01 9.11 -1.48
C SER A 29 -6.14 10.20 -0.86
N TYR A 30 -6.47 10.58 0.38
CA TYR A 30 -5.83 11.68 1.10
C TYR A 30 -5.57 11.33 2.56
N ALA A 31 -4.44 11.77 3.09
CA ALA A 31 -4.14 11.72 4.51
C ALA A 31 -3.49 13.02 4.97
N VAL A 32 -3.88 13.51 6.15
CA VAL A 32 -3.31 14.70 6.77
C VAL A 32 -2.35 14.26 7.87
N GLY A 33 -1.17 14.87 7.91
CA GLY A 33 -0.22 14.62 8.98
C GLY A 33 0.73 15.79 9.19
N SER A 34 1.85 15.51 9.84
CA SER A 34 2.87 16.51 10.11
C SER A 34 4.25 16.04 9.65
N PHE A 35 4.98 16.97 9.07
CA PHE A 35 6.35 16.79 8.62
C PHE A 35 7.16 18.03 8.97
N ASN A 36 8.26 17.87 9.70
CA ASN A 36 9.08 19.00 10.15
C ASN A 36 8.27 20.10 10.86
N TYR A 37 7.35 19.72 11.76
CA TYR A 37 6.45 20.65 12.46
C TYR A 37 5.50 21.45 11.55
N ARG A 38 5.50 21.20 10.24
CA ARG A 38 4.55 21.74 9.27
C ARG A 38 3.46 20.71 9.01
N LYS A 39 2.23 21.18 8.82
CA LYS A 39 1.12 20.33 8.43
C LYS A 39 1.19 20.07 6.93
N ILE A 40 1.02 18.82 6.55
CA ILE A 40 1.06 18.41 5.15
C ILE A 40 -0.15 17.54 4.81
N LEU A 41 -0.52 17.57 3.54
CA LEU A 41 -1.53 16.72 2.95
C LEU A 41 -0.82 15.77 1.99
N ALA A 42 -0.80 14.49 2.33
CA ALA A 42 -0.32 13.43 1.46
C ALA A 42 -1.49 12.88 0.64
N PHE A 43 -1.21 12.52 -0.61
CA PHE A 43 -2.17 11.92 -1.51
C PHE A 43 -1.47 10.93 -2.43
N ALA A 44 -2.19 9.93 -2.90
CA ALA A 44 -1.60 8.87 -3.67
C ALA A 44 -2.56 8.35 -4.73
N ASP A 45 -2.01 8.07 -5.91
CA ASP A 45 -2.75 7.60 -7.07
C ASP A 45 -2.03 6.45 -7.76
N LEU A 46 -2.80 5.41 -8.08
CA LEU A 46 -2.33 4.28 -8.88
C LEU A 46 -2.62 4.55 -10.35
N SER A 47 -1.58 4.63 -11.18
CA SER A 47 -1.69 4.82 -12.63
C SER A 47 -0.82 3.79 -13.36
N SER A 48 -1.42 2.98 -14.24
CA SER A 48 -0.71 1.97 -15.04
C SER A 48 0.20 1.02 -14.23
N GLY A 49 -0.22 0.65 -13.00
CA GLY A 49 0.56 -0.22 -12.11
C GLY A 49 1.69 0.48 -11.34
N ILE A 50 1.79 1.81 -11.44
CA ILE A 50 2.73 2.63 -10.67
C ILE A 50 1.93 3.44 -9.65
N LEU A 51 2.23 3.22 -8.37
CA LEU A 51 1.70 4.03 -7.28
C LEU A 51 2.57 5.29 -7.14
N LYS A 52 1.95 6.45 -7.30
CA LYS A 52 2.59 7.75 -7.10
C LYS A 52 2.09 8.34 -5.79
N ILE A 53 3.01 8.64 -4.89
CA ILE A 53 2.74 9.26 -3.59
C ILE A 53 3.31 10.67 -3.64
N ASN A 54 2.46 11.64 -3.36
CA ASN A 54 2.79 13.06 -3.37
C ASN A 54 2.35 13.71 -2.06
N ALA A 55 2.90 14.87 -1.77
CA ALA A 55 2.45 15.67 -0.64
C ALA A 55 2.53 17.17 -0.92
N LEU A 56 1.66 17.93 -0.28
CA LEU A 56 1.65 19.40 -0.28
C LEU A 56 1.73 19.93 1.15
N TYR A 57 2.40 21.06 1.34
CA TYR A 57 2.32 21.80 2.59
C TYR A 57 0.98 22.54 2.69
N LEU A 58 0.30 22.41 3.82
CA LEU A 58 -1.03 22.98 4.02
C LEU A 58 -1.02 24.51 4.28
N ASP A 59 0.14 25.10 4.52
CA ASP A 59 0.29 26.54 4.75
C ASP A 59 0.35 27.35 3.45
N ASN A 60 1.01 26.81 2.41
CA ASN A 60 1.27 27.51 1.16
C ASN A 60 0.88 26.71 -0.11
N CYS A 61 0.34 25.49 0.04
CA CYS A 61 0.03 24.58 -1.05
C CYS A 61 1.22 24.25 -1.98
N ALA A 62 2.46 24.46 -1.52
CA ALA A 62 3.64 24.09 -2.28
C ALA A 62 3.90 22.58 -2.18
N PRO A 63 4.42 21.94 -3.23
CA PRO A 63 4.77 20.53 -3.20
C PRO A 63 5.90 20.25 -2.22
N ALA A 64 5.72 19.19 -1.42
CA ALA A 64 6.74 18.63 -0.55
C ALA A 64 7.51 17.55 -1.34
N ALA A 65 8.39 18.02 -2.25
CA ALA A 65 9.19 17.15 -3.13
C ALA A 65 10.03 16.11 -2.36
N GLU A 66 10.33 16.38 -1.08
CA GLU A 66 11.08 15.44 -0.24
C GLU A 66 10.29 14.16 0.11
N LEU A 67 8.98 14.17 -0.13
CA LEU A 67 8.06 13.07 0.17
C LEU A 67 7.55 12.38 -1.08
N GLU A 68 7.88 12.90 -2.26
CA GLU A 68 7.47 12.33 -3.54
C GLU A 68 8.13 10.97 -3.72
N GLN A 69 7.30 9.94 -3.95
CA GLN A 69 7.75 8.57 -4.16
C GLN A 69 6.93 7.95 -5.28
N SER A 70 7.59 7.17 -6.12
CA SER A 70 6.93 6.31 -7.09
C SER A 70 7.45 4.90 -6.97
N LEU A 71 6.55 3.92 -7.10
CA LEU A 71 6.92 2.53 -7.04
C LEU A 71 5.99 1.67 -7.90
N PRO A 72 6.49 0.55 -8.46
CA PRO A 72 5.62 -0.46 -9.03
C PRO A 72 4.76 -1.06 -7.91
N PHE A 73 3.44 -1.05 -8.10
CA PHE A 73 2.49 -1.61 -7.15
C PHE A 73 2.00 -2.98 -7.63
N PRO A 74 2.18 -4.05 -6.85
CA PRO A 74 1.76 -5.38 -7.26
C PRO A 74 0.25 -5.48 -7.54
N LYS A 75 -0.10 -6.09 -8.67
CA LYS A 75 -1.50 -6.18 -9.13
C LYS A 75 -2.42 -6.96 -8.18
N HIS A 76 -1.89 -7.93 -7.43
CA HIS A 76 -2.69 -8.76 -6.52
C HIS A 76 -3.29 -7.98 -5.35
N PHE A 77 -2.70 -6.83 -4.99
CA PHE A 77 -3.26 -5.97 -3.96
C PHE A 77 -4.49 -5.18 -4.44
N GLY A 78 -4.74 -5.09 -5.75
CA GLY A 78 -5.84 -4.28 -6.29
C GLY A 78 -5.61 -2.77 -6.14
N THR A 79 -6.65 -2.02 -5.79
CA THR A 79 -6.60 -0.54 -5.72
C THR A 79 -6.22 -0.08 -4.31
N PRO A 80 -5.13 0.69 -4.13
CA PRO A 80 -4.73 1.22 -2.83
C PRO A 80 -5.50 2.49 -2.48
N SER A 81 -5.83 2.65 -1.21
CA SER A 81 -6.33 3.86 -0.58
C SER A 81 -5.36 4.26 0.54
N LEU A 82 -4.85 5.49 0.50
CA LEU A 82 -3.99 6.03 1.55
C LEU A 82 -4.80 6.29 2.82
N ASN A 83 -4.42 5.64 3.92
CA ASN A 83 -5.10 5.80 5.21
C ASN A 83 -4.35 6.76 6.13
N ASN A 84 -3.04 6.56 6.27
CA ASN A 84 -2.22 7.33 7.19
C ASN A 84 -0.75 7.29 6.78
N PHE A 85 0.05 8.20 7.34
CA PHE A 85 1.49 8.16 7.21
C PHE A 85 2.16 8.73 8.46
N ASP A 86 3.37 8.25 8.74
CA ASP A 86 4.20 8.79 9.82
C ASP A 86 5.61 9.07 9.30
N CYS A 87 6.05 10.29 9.53
CA CYS A 87 7.36 10.77 9.10
C CYS A 87 8.26 10.95 10.31
N LYS A 88 9.32 10.14 10.40
CA LYS A 88 10.34 10.30 11.43
C LYS A 88 11.58 10.99 10.85
N GLN A 89 12.12 11.93 11.64
CA GLN A 89 13.44 12.48 11.40
C GLN A 89 14.48 11.39 11.69
N LYS A 90 15.41 11.14 10.77
CA LYS A 90 16.56 10.29 11.09
C LYS A 90 17.44 11.01 12.10
N ARG A 91 18.01 10.23 13.01
CA ARG A 91 18.94 10.67 14.07
C ARG A 91 20.15 11.47 13.54
N ASN A 92 20.53 11.24 12.29
CA ASN A 92 21.71 11.84 11.66
C ASN A 92 21.38 13.09 10.81
N GLY A 93 20.13 13.56 10.79
CA GLY A 93 19.72 14.73 9.98
C GLY A 93 19.67 14.47 8.46
N GLU A 94 20.41 13.48 7.96
CA GLU A 94 20.47 13.09 6.56
C GLU A 94 19.36 12.10 6.19
N GLY A 95 18.27 12.66 5.68
CA GLY A 95 17.15 11.92 5.11
C GLY A 95 15.99 11.77 6.06
N LYS A 96 14.79 12.03 5.54
CA LYS A 96 13.55 11.89 6.28
C LYS A 96 12.86 10.64 5.78
N ASN A 97 12.32 9.85 6.71
CA ASN A 97 11.80 8.54 6.39
C ASN A 97 10.32 8.51 6.75
N CYS A 98 9.48 8.52 5.72
CA CYS A 98 8.03 8.44 5.89
C CYS A 98 7.55 7.05 5.54
N LEU A 99 6.78 6.48 6.46
CA LEU A 99 6.05 5.24 6.27
C LEU A 99 4.62 5.61 5.90
N PHE A 100 4.19 5.21 4.71
CA PHE A 100 2.83 5.39 4.21
C PHE A 100 2.07 4.07 4.35
N LEU A 101 0.85 4.13 4.88
CA LEU A 101 -0.03 2.98 5.08
C LEU A 101 -1.21 3.05 4.13
N PHE A 102 -1.39 1.98 3.38
CA PHE A 102 -2.46 1.81 2.41
C PHE A 102 -3.37 0.67 2.82
N SER A 103 -4.67 0.89 2.77
CA SER A 103 -5.65 -0.19 2.69
C SER A 103 -5.93 -0.49 1.23
N THR A 104 -6.16 -1.75 0.89
CA THR A 104 -6.38 -2.15 -0.50
C THR A 104 -7.72 -2.83 -0.70
N THR A 105 -8.19 -2.91 -1.94
CA THR A 105 -9.44 -3.61 -2.28
C THR A 105 -9.38 -5.11 -2.08
N SER A 106 -8.19 -5.69 -1.95
CA SER A 106 -7.98 -7.10 -1.57
C SER A 106 -8.02 -7.32 -0.06
N GLU A 107 -8.43 -6.32 0.74
CA GLU A 107 -8.39 -6.38 2.21
C GLU A 107 -6.97 -6.58 2.76
N SER A 108 -5.96 -6.10 2.04
CA SER A 108 -4.58 -6.09 2.52
C SER A 108 -4.22 -4.70 3.06
N ILE A 109 -3.36 -4.65 4.07
CA ILE A 109 -2.69 -3.44 4.53
C ILE A 109 -1.26 -3.47 3.98
N VAL A 110 -0.89 -2.46 3.20
CA VAL A 110 0.43 -2.36 2.58
C VAL A 110 1.16 -1.14 3.12
N ALA A 111 2.39 -1.33 3.57
CA ALA A 111 3.23 -0.25 4.05
C ALA A 111 4.34 0.05 3.05
N VAL A 112 4.37 1.30 2.59
CA VAL A 112 5.36 1.79 1.62
C VAL A 112 6.32 2.74 2.31
N GLN A 113 7.60 2.56 2.03
CA GLN A 113 8.65 3.38 2.59
C GLN A 113 9.84 3.42 1.64
N GLN A 114 10.31 4.63 1.31
CA GLN A 114 11.46 4.85 0.42
C GLN A 114 11.27 4.20 -0.96
N GLY A 115 10.08 4.34 -1.56
CA GLY A 115 9.81 3.87 -2.92
C GLY A 115 9.70 2.34 -3.06
N ARG A 116 9.48 1.63 -1.96
CA ARG A 116 9.24 0.18 -1.98
C ARG A 116 8.23 -0.25 -0.92
N VAL A 117 7.59 -1.39 -1.17
CA VAL A 117 6.78 -2.07 -0.14
C VAL A 117 7.73 -2.61 0.92
N ARG A 118 7.56 -2.16 2.17
CA ARG A 118 8.35 -2.62 3.32
C ARG A 118 7.75 -3.88 3.93
N TRP A 119 6.44 -3.91 4.06
CA TRP A 119 5.68 -5.06 4.52
C TRP A 119 4.26 -4.97 3.97
N SER A 120 3.61 -6.12 3.90
CA SER A 120 2.19 -6.26 3.61
C SER A 120 1.59 -7.20 4.66
N ARG A 121 0.33 -6.95 5.01
CA ARG A 121 -0.45 -7.76 5.94
C ARG A 121 -1.79 -8.06 5.29
N GLU A 122 -2.16 -9.32 5.24
CA GLU A 122 -3.44 -9.77 4.67
C GLU A 122 -4.52 -9.78 5.75
N GLU A 123 -5.56 -8.97 5.62
CA GLU A 123 -6.70 -8.97 6.55
C GLU A 123 -7.87 -9.80 6.03
N ALA A 124 -7.88 -10.23 4.76
CA ALA A 124 -8.89 -11.16 4.24
C ALA A 124 -8.98 -12.47 5.04
N LEU A 125 -7.85 -12.89 5.64
CA LEU A 125 -7.77 -14.08 6.49
C LEU A 125 -8.34 -13.87 7.90
N ALA A 126 -8.77 -12.66 8.26
CA ALA A 126 -9.47 -12.41 9.52
C ALA A 126 -10.87 -13.03 9.54
N ASN A 127 -11.45 -13.34 8.36
CA ASN A 127 -12.76 -13.98 8.23
C ASN A 127 -12.70 -15.17 7.26
N VAL A 128 -12.43 -16.36 7.80
CA VAL A 128 -12.38 -17.61 7.03
C VAL A 128 -13.75 -18.28 7.05
N ILE A 129 -14.35 -18.44 5.87
CA ILE A 129 -15.66 -19.10 5.70
C ILE A 129 -15.52 -20.62 5.68
N ASP A 130 -14.48 -21.13 5.01
CA ASP A 130 -14.22 -22.57 4.86
C ASP A 130 -12.71 -22.82 4.74
N SER A 131 -12.26 -24.01 5.14
CA SER A 131 -10.86 -24.43 5.05
C SER A 131 -10.75 -25.91 4.69
N GLN A 132 -9.95 -26.23 3.67
CA GLN A 132 -9.68 -27.59 3.23
C GLN A 132 -8.18 -27.89 3.30
N PHE A 133 -7.83 -29.08 3.78
CA PHE A 133 -6.46 -29.60 3.72
C PHE A 133 -6.34 -30.49 2.48
N VAL A 134 -5.31 -30.25 1.67
CA VAL A 134 -5.01 -31.01 0.45
C VAL A 134 -3.58 -31.51 0.56
N ASP A 135 -3.37 -32.78 0.22
CA ASP A 135 -2.03 -33.35 0.20
C ASP A 135 -1.18 -32.68 -0.88
N LEU A 136 0.08 -32.40 -0.55
CA LEU A 136 1.04 -31.85 -1.50
C LEU A 136 1.30 -32.87 -2.62
N PRO A 137 1.67 -32.42 -3.83
CA PRO A 137 2.03 -33.32 -4.91
C PRO A 137 3.18 -34.24 -4.49
N LEU A 138 3.18 -35.45 -5.05
CA LEU A 138 4.21 -36.46 -4.82
C LEU A 138 5.61 -35.89 -5.07
N ALA A 139 6.58 -36.33 -4.27
CA ALA A 139 7.97 -36.00 -4.52
C ALA A 139 8.45 -36.68 -5.82
N ASP A 140 9.45 -36.10 -6.50
CA ASP A 140 9.98 -36.62 -7.77
C ASP A 140 10.41 -38.11 -7.69
N THR A 141 10.88 -38.53 -6.53
CA THR A 141 11.24 -39.93 -6.25
C THR A 141 10.04 -40.87 -6.27
N GLU A 142 8.90 -40.43 -5.73
CA GLU A 142 7.65 -41.19 -5.71
C GLU A 142 7.00 -41.22 -7.11
N GLY A 143 7.12 -40.12 -7.87
CA GLY A 143 6.69 -40.09 -9.28
C GLY A 143 7.52 -41.03 -10.18
N THR A 144 8.82 -41.20 -9.89
CA THR A 144 9.68 -42.15 -10.61
C THR A 144 9.28 -43.60 -10.28
N LEU A 145 8.97 -43.89 -9.02
CA LEU A 145 8.48 -45.21 -8.58
C LEU A 145 7.15 -45.57 -9.26
N GLU A 146 6.21 -44.62 -9.38
CA GLU A 146 4.94 -44.87 -10.08
C GLU A 146 5.15 -45.19 -11.57
N ASN A 147 6.09 -44.50 -12.22
CA ASN A 147 6.46 -44.78 -13.62
C ASN A 147 7.14 -46.15 -13.78
N GLU A 148 8.02 -46.54 -12.87
CA GLU A 148 8.66 -47.86 -12.88
C GLU A 148 7.66 -49.01 -12.63
N MET A 149 6.67 -48.79 -11.77
CA MET A 149 5.61 -49.79 -11.50
C MET A 149 4.64 -49.95 -12.67
N LYS A 150 4.29 -48.86 -13.37
CA LYS A 150 3.48 -48.93 -14.60
C LYS A 150 4.18 -49.69 -15.74
N GLY A 151 5.51 -49.62 -15.81
CA GLY A 151 6.31 -50.35 -16.81
C GLY A 151 6.36 -51.87 -16.60
N LYS A 152 6.21 -52.36 -15.36
CA LYS A 152 6.29 -53.80 -15.02
C LYS A 152 4.94 -54.54 -15.05
N ALA A 153 3.82 -53.83 -15.09
CA ALA A 153 2.49 -54.45 -15.10
C ALA A 153 2.07 -55.04 -16.47
N GLY A 154 2.86 -54.81 -17.53
CA GLY A 154 2.58 -55.29 -18.89
C GLY A 154 3.16 -56.66 -19.25
N GLU A 155 3.92 -57.32 -18.36
CA GLU A 155 4.59 -58.61 -18.64
C GLU A 155 3.96 -59.81 -17.91
N CYS A 156 2.76 -59.67 -17.34
CA CYS A 156 1.97 -60.81 -16.84
C CYS A 156 0.84 -61.12 -17.82
N ALA A 157 1.19 -61.64 -19.01
CA ALA A 157 0.28 -62.31 -19.94
C ALA A 157 0.85 -63.68 -20.29
#